data_AF-A0A962S9M1-F1
#
_entry.id   AF-A0A962S9M1-F1
#
_cell.length_a   1.000
_cell.length_b   1.000
_cell.length_c   1.000
_cell.angle_alpha   90.00
_cell.angle_beta   90.00
_cell.angle_gamma   90.00
#
_symmetry.space_group_name_H-M   'P 1'
#
loop_
_entity.id
_entity.type
_entity.pdbx_description
1 polymer ?
#
loop_
_entity_poly.entity_id
_entity_poly.type
_entity_poly.pdbx_seq_one_letter_code
_entity_poly.pdbx_strand_id
1 'polypeptide(L)'
;MSALLRKTFRITVTAILLALLAVQPVLADKGGKISRQDAIREAQKRNGGGKVLSVAEHNKNGNRSFEVKLISDGKVRVFTIHDR
;
A
#
# COMPACT_ATOMS: atom_id res chain seq x y z
N MET A 1 29.31 -8.51 48.52
CA MET A 1 27.89 -8.91 48.31
C MET A 1 27.01 -7.67 48.43
N SER A 2 25.98 -7.35 47.64
CA SER A 2 25.43 -7.87 46.37
C SER A 2 24.27 -6.91 45.99
N ALA A 3 24.52 -5.60 45.81
CA ALA A 3 23.42 -4.61 45.74
C ALA A 3 23.42 -3.66 44.54
N LEU A 4 24.48 -3.60 43.72
CA LEU A 4 24.51 -2.73 42.53
C LEU A 4 24.24 -3.45 41.19
N LEU A 5 24.12 -4.78 41.18
CA LEU A 5 24.05 -5.57 39.94
C LEU A 5 22.62 -5.96 39.48
N ARG A 6 21.56 -5.47 40.14
CA ARG A 6 20.16 -5.87 39.80
C ARG A 6 19.35 -4.80 39.08
N LYS A 7 19.85 -3.56 38.98
CA LYS A 7 19.04 -2.40 38.53
C LYS A 7 19.24 -2.04 37.05
N THR A 8 20.26 -2.58 36.39
CA THR A 8 20.51 -2.37 34.95
C THR A 8 19.82 -3.38 34.06
N PHE A 9 19.35 -4.52 34.61
CA PHE A 9 18.81 -5.62 33.80
C PHE A 9 17.31 -5.48 33.45
N ARG A 10 16.58 -4.57 34.12
CA ARG A 10 15.15 -4.36 33.87
C ARG A 10 14.85 -3.31 32.79
N ILE A 11 15.84 -2.50 32.39
CA ILE A 11 15.62 -1.39 31.46
C ILE A 11 15.86 -1.84 30.01
N THR A 12 16.72 -2.83 29.78
CA THR A 12 17.02 -3.37 28.45
C THR A 12 15.91 -4.23 27.86
N VAL A 13 15.10 -4.91 28.69
CA VAL A 13 14.01 -5.76 28.18
C VAL A 13 12.83 -4.93 27.66
N THR A 14 12.55 -3.78 28.25
CA THR A 14 11.42 -2.92 27.85
C THR A 14 11.69 -2.17 26.55
N ALA A 15 12.95 -1.82 26.27
CA ALA A 15 13.30 -1.13 25.03
C ALA A 15 13.22 -2.04 23.79
N ILE A 16 13.50 -3.33 23.94
CA ILE A 16 13.43 -4.30 22.83
C ILE A 16 11.97 -4.64 22.49
N LEU A 17 11.06 -4.64 23.47
CA LEU A 17 9.64 -4.88 23.23
C LEU A 17 8.96 -3.72 22.46
N LEU A 18 9.42 -2.48 22.66
CA LEU A 18 8.88 -1.30 21.96
C LEU A 18 9.36 -1.22 20.50
N ALA A 19 10.56 -1.72 20.19
CA ALA A 19 11.09 -1.76 18.83
C ALA A 19 10.41 -2.81 17.94
N LEU A 20 9.83 -3.86 18.53
CA LEU A 20 9.10 -4.89 17.77
C LEU A 20 7.71 -4.46 17.29
N LEU A 21 7.15 -3.34 17.79
CA LEU A 21 5.86 -2.82 17.33
C LEU A 21 5.96 -1.90 16.11
N ALA A 22 7.15 -1.48 15.70
CA ALA A 22 7.33 -0.54 14.58
C ALA A 22 7.32 -1.22 13.20
N VAL A 23 7.35 -2.56 13.15
CA VAL A 23 7.27 -3.33 11.90
C VAL A 23 5.96 -4.10 11.88
N GLN A 24 4.84 -3.39 11.96
CA GLN A 24 3.60 -3.97 11.45
C GLN A 24 3.60 -3.78 9.93
N PRO A 25 3.72 -4.85 9.12
CA PRO A 25 3.25 -4.75 7.76
C PRO A 25 1.76 -4.41 7.86
N VAL A 26 1.40 -3.20 7.43
CA VAL A 26 0.01 -2.81 7.20
C VAL A 26 -0.53 -3.77 6.14
N LEU A 27 -1.07 -4.90 6.59
CA LEU A 27 -1.88 -5.79 5.77
C LEU A 27 -3.23 -5.11 5.58
N ALA A 28 -3.22 -4.02 4.81
CA ALA A 28 -4.42 -3.46 4.21
C ALA A 28 -4.67 -4.20 2.88
N ASP A 29 -4.93 -5.50 2.95
CA ASP A 29 -5.48 -6.23 1.81
C ASP A 29 -6.95 -6.49 2.07
N LYS A 30 -7.77 -5.46 1.79
CA LYS A 30 -9.22 -5.56 1.79
C LYS A 30 -9.68 -6.09 0.44
N GLY A 31 -9.73 -7.42 0.33
CA GLY A 31 -10.79 -8.17 -0.37
C GLY A 31 -11.13 -7.77 -1.80
N GLY A 32 -10.13 -7.46 -2.63
CA GLY A 32 -10.32 -7.30 -4.07
C GLY A 32 -9.40 -8.22 -4.86
N LYS A 33 -9.89 -8.81 -5.95
CA LYS A 33 -9.10 -9.74 -6.79
C LYS A 33 -8.03 -8.98 -7.58
N ILE A 34 -8.26 -7.70 -7.86
CA ILE A 34 -7.36 -6.83 -8.60
C ILE A 34 -6.63 -5.89 -7.64
N SER A 35 -5.29 -5.95 -7.64
CA SER A 35 -4.47 -4.98 -6.92
C SER A 35 -4.40 -3.65 -7.66
N ARG A 36 -4.03 -2.58 -6.94
CA ARG A 36 -3.74 -1.27 -7.55
C ARG A 36 -2.70 -1.37 -8.68
N GLN A 37 -1.69 -2.23 -8.50
CA GLN A 37 -0.62 -2.41 -9.48
C GLN A 37 -1.12 -3.09 -10.75
N ASP A 38 -2.06 -4.02 -10.61
CA ASP A 38 -2.69 -4.70 -11.76
C ASP A 38 -3.57 -3.74 -12.54
N ALA A 39 -4.33 -2.87 -11.86
CA ALA A 39 -5.10 -1.82 -12.52
C ALA A 39 -4.21 -0.84 -13.32
N ILE A 40 -3.04 -0.47 -12.78
CA ILE A 40 -2.05 0.35 -13.49
C ILE A 40 -1.56 -0.37 -14.75
N ARG A 41 -1.15 -1.64 -14.60
CA ARG A 41 -0.61 -2.44 -15.69
C ARG A 41 -1.62 -2.60 -16.83
N GLU A 42 -2.87 -2.88 -16.48
CA GLU A 42 -3.96 -3.01 -17.43
C GLU A 42 -4.25 -1.68 -18.15
N ALA A 43 -4.28 -0.56 -17.42
CA ALA A 43 -4.45 0.76 -18.02
C ALA A 43 -3.30 1.11 -18.97
N GLN A 44 -2.05 0.83 -18.58
CA GLN A 44 -0.88 1.05 -19.44
C GLN A 44 -0.93 0.16 -20.69
N LYS A 45 -1.31 -1.11 -20.55
CA LYS A 45 -1.48 -2.02 -21.69
C LYS A 45 -2.53 -1.50 -22.67
N ARG A 46 -3.69 -1.04 -22.18
CA ARG A 46 -4.76 -0.46 -23.02
C ARG A 46 -4.33 0.84 -23.70
N ASN A 47 -3.49 1.63 -23.05
CA ASN A 47 -3.01 2.90 -23.58
C ASN A 47 -1.81 2.75 -24.54
N GLY A 48 -1.15 1.58 -24.57
CA GLY A 48 0.13 1.39 -25.26
C GLY A 48 1.34 1.95 -24.50
N GLY A 49 1.22 2.14 -23.18
CA GLY A 49 2.26 2.72 -22.31
C GLY A 49 1.81 4.00 -21.61
N GLY A 50 2.77 4.88 -21.30
CA GLY A 50 2.53 6.19 -20.69
C GLY A 50 2.81 6.25 -19.19
N LYS A 51 2.96 7.49 -18.70
CA LYS A 51 3.26 7.79 -17.29
C LYS A 51 1.96 7.90 -16.50
N VAL A 52 1.88 7.19 -15.37
CA VAL A 52 0.78 7.31 -14.42
C VAL A 52 0.90 8.64 -13.69
N LEU A 53 -0.17 9.43 -13.71
CA LEU A 53 -0.28 10.68 -12.98
C LEU A 53 -1.01 10.48 -11.65
N SER A 54 -2.11 9.72 -11.65
CA SER A 54 -2.82 9.37 -10.44
C SER A 54 -3.54 8.05 -10.57
N VAL A 55 -3.80 7.42 -9.42
CA VAL A 55 -4.69 6.27 -9.31
C VAL A 55 -5.60 6.51 -8.12
N ALA A 56 -6.90 6.61 -8.38
CA ALA A 56 -7.94 6.69 -7.37
C ALA A 56 -8.66 5.34 -7.26
N GLU A 57 -9.06 4.98 -6.05
CA GLU A 57 -9.85 3.79 -5.79
C GLU A 57 -11.27 4.22 -5.38
N HIS A 58 -12.26 3.59 -5.99
CA HIS A 58 -13.66 3.78 -5.68
C HIS A 58 -14.24 2.46 -5.21
N ASN A 59 -14.99 2.48 -4.10
CA ASN A 59 -15.74 1.33 -3.64
C ASN A 59 -17.17 1.78 -3.38
N LYS A 60 -18.11 1.30 -4.19
CA LYS A 60 -19.54 1.64 -4.08
C LYS A 60 -20.36 0.36 -4.06
N ASN A 61 -21.06 0.10 -2.95
CA ASN A 61 -21.92 -1.07 -2.76
C ASN A 61 -21.20 -2.40 -3.07
N GLY A 62 -19.93 -2.52 -2.68
CA GLY A 62 -19.11 -3.71 -2.95
C GLY A 62 -18.51 -3.77 -4.36
N ASN A 63 -18.85 -2.83 -5.24
CA ASN A 63 -18.19 -2.69 -6.55
C ASN A 63 -16.94 -1.82 -6.39
N ARG A 64 -15.78 -2.47 -6.34
CA ARG A 64 -14.47 -1.81 -6.33
C ARG A 64 -14.03 -1.50 -7.76
N SER A 65 -13.53 -0.29 -7.99
CA SER A 65 -12.91 0.11 -9.24
C SER A 65 -11.73 1.07 -9.01
N PHE A 66 -10.82 1.10 -9.98
CA PHE A 66 -9.68 1.99 -10.00
C PHE A 66 -9.79 2.94 -11.17
N GLU A 67 -9.67 4.24 -10.93
CA GLU A 67 -9.52 5.25 -11.95
C GLU A 67 -8.02 5.57 -12.11
N VAL A 68 -7.46 5.22 -13.27
CA VAL A 68 -6.04 5.41 -13.59
C VAL A 68 -5.90 6.52 -14.63
N LYS A 69 -5.24 7.60 -14.26
CA LYS A 69 -4.93 8.73 -15.14
C LYS A 69 -3.52 8.56 -15.70
N LEU A 70 -3.42 8.50 -17.03
CA LEU A 70 -2.17 8.32 -17.78
C LEU A 70 -1.92 9.55 -18.67
N ILE A 71 -0.65 9.87 -18.87
CA ILE A 71 -0.20 10.80 -19.91
C ILE A 71 0.71 10.07 -20.93
N SER A 72 0.42 10.28 -22.22
CA SER A 72 1.24 9.83 -23.36
C SER A 72 1.12 10.87 -24.47
N ASP A 73 2.23 11.22 -25.12
CA ASP A 73 2.25 12.12 -26.29
C ASP A 73 1.55 13.47 -26.03
N GLY A 74 1.72 14.01 -24.82
CA GLY A 74 1.09 15.26 -24.38
C GLY A 74 -0.42 15.17 -24.09
N LYS A 75 -1.03 13.99 -24.22
CA LYS A 75 -2.48 13.77 -23.99
C LYS A 75 -2.72 12.99 -22.71
N VAL A 76 -3.69 13.44 -21.93
CA VAL A 76 -4.14 12.75 -20.71
C VAL A 76 -5.33 11.86 -21.05
N ARG A 77 -5.30 10.61 -20.59
CA ARG A 77 -6.39 9.63 -20.71
C ARG A 77 -6.69 9.03 -19.34
N VAL A 78 -7.96 8.71 -19.12
CA VAL A 78 -8.44 8.14 -17.86
C VAL A 78 -9.05 6.78 -18.16
N PHE A 79 -8.65 5.76 -17.41
CA PHE A 79 -9.13 4.39 -17.53
C PHE A 79 -9.77 3.95 -16.23
N THR A 80 -10.99 3.42 -16.30
CA THR A 80 -11.65 2.79 -15.16
C THR A 80 -11.49 1.27 -15.26
N ILE A 81 -10.86 0.68 -14.25
CA ILE A 81 -10.65 -0.77 -14.12
C ILE A 81 -11.53 -1.29 -12.99
N HIS A 82 -12.46 -2.18 -13.30
CA HIS A 82 -13.36 -2.77 -12.31
C HIS A 82 -12.77 -4.07 -11.77
N ASP A 83 -12.86 -4.24 -10.46
CA ASP A 83 -12.57 -5.50 -9.77
C ASP A 83 -13.73 -6.48 -10.04
N ARG A 84 -13.48 -7.58 -10.76
CA ARG A 84 -14.48 -8.58 -11.19
C ARG A 84 -14.13 -9.97 -10.65
#